data_AF-A0A3C0VQI9-F1
#
_entry.id   AF-A0A3C0VQI9-F1
#
_cell.length_a   1.000
_cell.length_b   1.000
_cell.length_c   1.000
_cell.angle_alpha   90.00
_cell.angle_beta   90.00
_cell.angle_gamma   90.00
#
_symmetry.space_group_name_H-M   'P 1'
#
loop_
_entity.id
_entity.type
_entity.pdbx_description
1 polymer ?
#
loop_
_entity_poly.entity_id
_entity_poly.type
_entity_poly.pdbx_seq_one_letter_code
_entity_poly.pdbx_strand_id
1 'polypeptide(L)' 'MIIVGALVASFSVVCILIPNDAIDYGTAGIAIIISKLSGFNLSLCVTIIFLPFWIMGTKILGKRFGLRALIGMLSYSLGL' A
#
# COMPACT_ATOMS: atom_id res chain seq x y z
N MET A 1 -1.57 12.80 -11.15
CA MET A 1 -2.10 12.88 -9.77
C MET A 1 -1.86 11.60 -8.94
N ILE A 2 -1.46 10.46 -9.54
CA ILE A 2 -1.23 9.21 -8.78
C ILE A 2 -0.09 9.33 -7.77
N ILE A 3 1.08 9.83 -8.18
CA ILE A 3 2.27 9.92 -7.32
C ILE A 3 2.03 10.84 -6.13
N VAL A 4 1.49 12.03 -6.38
CA VAL A 4 1.19 13.01 -5.31
C VAL A 4 0.16 12.44 -4.33
N GLY A 5 -0.90 11.81 -4.82
CA GLY A 5 -1.89 11.17 -3.95
C GLY A 5 -1.29 10.02 -3.13
N ALA A 6 -0.42 9.21 -3.72
CA ALA A 6 0.26 8.12 -3.03
C ALA A 6 1.18 8.63 -1.91
N LEU A 7 1.94 9.71 -2.14
CA LEU A 7 2.78 10.32 -1.11
C LEU A 7 1.97 10.95 0.03
N VAL A 8 0.85 11.60 -0.28
CA VAL A 8 -0.05 12.15 0.75
C VAL A 8 -0.72 11.03 1.57
N ALA A 9 -1.08 9.92 0.91
CA ALA A 9 -1.63 8.75 1.58
C ALA A 9 -0.59 8.09 2.51
N SER A 10 0.65 7.88 2.04
CA SER A 10 1.71 7.29 2.87
C SER A 10 2.03 8.17 4.08
N PHE A 11 2.07 9.50 3.89
CA PHE A 11 2.24 10.45 4.99
C PHE A 11 1.13 10.35 6.03
N SER A 12 -0.13 10.24 5.59
CA SER A 12 -1.26 10.01 6.50
C SER A 12 -1.10 8.71 7.29
N VAL A 13 -0.58 7.65 6.67
CA VAL A 13 -0.35 6.39 7.37
C VAL A 13 0.73 6.53 8.44
N VAL A 14 1.87 7.15 8.11
CA VAL A 14 2.99 7.31 9.04
C VAL A 14 2.67 8.27 10.19
N CYS A 15 2.01 9.40 9.91
CA CYS A 15 1.78 10.44 10.91
C CYS A 15 0.48 10.26 11.71
N ILE A 16 -0.51 9.53 11.20
CA ILE A 16 -1.83 9.39 11.85
C ILE A 16 -2.08 7.94 12.25
N LEU A 17 -1.99 6.99 11.32
CA LEU A 17 -2.38 5.60 11.61
C LEU A 17 -1.39 4.88 12.52
N ILE A 18 -0.10 4.90 12.19
CA ILE A 18 0.94 4.21 12.97
C ILE A 18 0.98 4.67 14.44
N PRO A 19 0.99 5.99 14.76
CA PRO A 19 1.07 6.45 16.15
C PRO A 19 -0.24 6.28 16.93
N ASN A 20 -1.38 6.20 16.25
CA ASN A 20 -2.68 6.04 16.91
C ASN A 20 -3.18 4.58 16.91
N ASP A 21 -2.33 3.62 16.55
CA ASP A 21 -2.70 2.19 16.39
C ASP A 21 -3.97 1.97 15.55
N ALA A 22 -4.24 2.91 14.63
CA ALA A 22 -5.39 2.84 13.76
C ALA A 22 -5.05 2.01 12.51
N ILE A 23 -6.04 1.27 12.02
CA ILE A 23 -5.89 0.34 10.91
C ILE A 23 -6.76 0.82 9.76
N ASP A 24 -6.19 0.87 8.55
CA ASP A 24 -6.95 1.13 7.31
C ASP A 24 -7.72 -0.12 6.86
N TYR A 25 -8.55 -0.01 5.84
CA TYR A 25 -9.24 -1.16 5.23
C TYR A 25 -8.47 -1.71 4.01
N GLY A 26 -8.92 -2.86 3.50
CA GLY A 26 -8.35 -3.48 2.30
C GLY A 26 -6.93 -4.01 2.48
N THR A 27 -6.10 -3.89 1.45
CA THR A 27 -4.74 -4.47 1.42
C THR A 27 -3.76 -3.76 2.36
N ALA A 28 -3.90 -2.45 2.55
CA ALA A 28 -3.09 -1.68 3.49
C ALA A 28 -3.40 -2.08 4.94
N GLY A 29 -4.68 -2.28 5.28
CA GLY A 29 -5.10 -2.76 6.60
C GLY A 29 -4.50 -4.12 6.96
N ILE A 30 -4.59 -5.08 6.04
CA ILE A 30 -4.01 -6.43 6.23
C ILE A 30 -2.49 -6.32 6.45
N ALA A 31 -1.81 -5.43 5.72
CA ALA A 31 -0.39 -5.20 5.88
C ALA A 31 -0.02 -4.58 7.24
N ILE A 32 -0.82 -3.64 7.74
CA ILE A 32 -0.63 -3.04 9.07
C ILE A 32 -0.78 -4.10 10.16
N ILE A 33 -1.82 -4.94 10.09
CA ILE A 33 -2.05 -6.01 11.08
C ILE A 33 -0.87 -6.98 11.11
N ILE A 34 -0.42 -7.44 9.93
CA ILE A 34 0.71 -8.37 9.84
C ILE A 34 2.01 -7.71 10.34
N SER A 35 2.25 -6.45 10.00
CA SER A 35 3.41 -5.69 10.47
C SER A 35 3.41 -5.55 12.00
N LYS A 36 2.24 -5.27 12.62
CA LYS A 36 2.08 -5.19 14.07
C LYS A 36 2.28 -6.54 14.77
N LEU A 37 1.78 -7.64 14.19
CA LEU A 37 1.88 -8.97 14.80
C LEU A 37 3.25 -9.61 14.63
N SER A 38 3.90 -9.41 13.48
CA SER A 38 5.19 -10.04 13.15
C SER A 38 6.39 -9.15 13.42
N GLY A 39 6.20 -7.85 13.65
CA GLY A 39 7.28 -6.86 13.81
C GLY A 39 8.04 -6.55 12.51
N PHE A 40 7.53 -7.00 11.35
CA PHE A 40 8.15 -6.73 10.06
C PHE A 40 7.88 -5.29 9.57
N ASN A 41 8.77 -4.78 8.71
CA ASN A 41 8.64 -3.45 8.12
C ASN A 41 7.33 -3.32 7.33
N LEU A 42 6.56 -2.28 7.64
CA LEU A 42 5.24 -2.04 7.05
C LEU A 42 5.30 -1.93 5.53
N SER A 43 6.30 -1.23 4.99
CA SER A 43 6.50 -1.06 3.55
C SER A 43 6.68 -2.39 2.80
N LEU A 44 7.38 -3.36 3.41
CA LEU A 44 7.52 -4.71 2.87
C LEU A 44 6.21 -5.49 2.91
N CYS A 45 5.50 -5.43 4.04
CA CYS A 45 4.20 -6.10 4.18
C CYS A 45 3.21 -5.60 3.13
N VAL A 46 3.08 -4.27 2.96
CA VAL A 46 2.20 -3.66 1.95
C VAL A 46 2.57 -4.14 0.56
N THR A 47 3.86 -4.16 0.23
CA THR A 47 4.33 -4.55 -1.10
C THR A 47 3.98 -6.00 -1.42
N ILE A 48 4.24 -6.91 -0.47
CA ILE A 48 3.97 -8.34 -0.63
C ILE A 48 2.47 -8.59 -0.77
N ILE A 49 1.65 -7.95 0.06
CA ILE A 49 0.20 -8.15 0.08
C ILE A 49 -0.43 -7.53 -1.16
N PHE A 50 0.08 -6.42 -1.67
CA PHE A 50 -0.46 -5.77 -2.87
C PHE A 50 -0.13 -6.52 -4.16
N LEU A 51 1.03 -7.20 -4.24
CA LEU A 51 1.48 -7.93 -5.44
C LEU A 51 0.43 -8.90 -6.05
N PRO A 52 -0.21 -9.81 -5.29
CA PRO A 52 -1.22 -10.72 -5.83
C PRO A 52 -2.45 -9.98 -6.37
N PHE A 53 -2.91 -8.92 -5.67
CA PHE A 53 -4.03 -8.09 -6.13
C PHE A 53 -3.68 -7.28 -7.37
N TRP A 54 -2.44 -6.83 -7.47
CA TRP A 54 -1.94 -6.17 -8.66
C TRP A 54 -1.97 -7.13 -9.85
N ILE A 55 -1.45 -8.35 -9.71
CA ILE A 55 -1.47 -9.37 -10.78
C ILE A 55 -2.91 -9.67 -11.20
N MET A 56 -3.82 -9.91 -10.25
CA MET A 56 -5.24 -10.14 -10.56
C MET A 56 -5.89 -8.92 -11.23
N GLY A 57 -5.65 -7.72 -10.69
CA GLY A 57 -6.18 -6.46 -11.21
C GLY A 57 -5.69 -6.14 -12.62
N THR A 58 -4.41 -6.40 -12.92
CA THR A 58 -3.85 -6.21 -14.27
C THR A 58 -4.49 -7.15 -15.30
N LYS A 59 -4.88 -8.36 -14.89
CA LYS A 59 -5.55 -9.34 -15.76
C LYS A 59 -7.00 -8.97 -16.03
N ILE A 60 -7.74 -8.47 -15.03
CA ILE A 60 -9.17 -8.16 -15.14
C ILE A 60 -9.40 -6.77 -15.75
N LEU A 61 -8.68 -5.76 -15.28
CA LEU A 61 -8.87 -4.34 -15.65
C LEU A 61 -7.94 -3.90 -16.80
N GLY A 62 -7.03 -4.77 -17.21
CA GLY A 62 -6.12 -4.56 -18.34
C GLY A 62 -4.81 -3.85 -18.00
N LYS A 63 -3.92 -3.80 -19.00
CA LYS A 63 -2.51 -3.35 -18.86
C LYS A 63 -2.37 -1.88 -18.41
N ARG A 64 -3.28 -0.99 -18.84
CA ARG A 64 -3.22 0.44 -18.49
C ARG A 64 -3.48 0.67 -17.00
N PHE A 65 -4.40 -0.11 -16.41
CA PHE A 65 -4.65 -0.08 -14.97
C PHE A 65 -3.44 -0.60 -14.21
N GLY A 66 -2.88 -1.73 -14.64
CA GLY A 66 -1.70 -2.32 -14.03
C GLY A 66 -0.54 -1.36 -13.91
N LEU A 67 -0.18 -0.68 -15.00
CA LEU A 67 0.95 0.26 -14.99
C LEU A 67 0.71 1.45 -14.05
N ARG A 68 -0.52 1.98 -14.01
CA ARG A 68 -0.92 3.05 -13.09
C ARG A 68 -0.90 2.61 -11.63
N ALA A 69 -1.41 1.41 -11.34
CA ALA A 69 -1.44 0.82 -10.01
C ALA A 69 -0.02 0.54 -9.48
N LEU A 70 0.89 0.09 -10.35
CA LEU A 70 2.29 -0.17 -9.99
C LEU A 70 3.03 1.13 -9.66
N ILE A 71 2.82 2.20 -10.44
CA ILE A 71 3.40 3.52 -10.14
C ILE A 71 2.89 4.04 -8.79
N GLY A 72 1.58 3.88 -8.51
CA GLY A 72 0.99 4.26 -7.22
C GLY A 72 1.57 3.47 -6.06
N MET A 73 1.70 2.15 -6.20
CA MET A 73 2.29 1.27 -5.20
C MET A 73 3.75 1.63 -4.89
N LEU A 74 4.58 1.84 -5.91
CA LEU A 74 5.99 2.20 -5.73
C LEU A 74 6.13 3.55 -5.02
N SER A 75 5.35 4.55 -5.43
CA SER A 75 5.37 5.87 -4.78
C SER A 75 4.84 5.82 -3.34
N TYR A 76 3.81 5.01 -3.06
CA TYR A 76 3.28 4.80 -1.72
C TYR A 76 4.30 4.09 -0.81
N SER A 77 4.95 3.04 -1.32
CA SER A 77 5.98 2.29 -0.58
C SER A 77 7.25 3.10 -0.31
N LEU A 78 7.62 4.03 -1.21
CA LEU A 78 8.73 4.96 -0.99
C LEU A 78 8.44 6.01 0.08
N GLY A 79 7.17 6.39 0.26
CA GLY A 79 6.78 7.37 1.27
C GLY A 79 6.39 6.75 2.63
N LEU A 80 6.52 5.43 2.78
CA LEU A 80 6.22 4.63 3.98
C LEU A 80 7.52 4.14 4.63
#